data_AF-I8U9V3-F1
#
_entry.id   AF-I8U9V3-F1
#
_cell.length_a   1.000
_cell.length_b   1.000
_cell.length_c   1.000
_cell.angle_alpha   90.00
_cell.angle_beta   90.00
_cell.angle_gamma   90.00
#
_symmetry.space_group_name_H-M   'P 1'
#
loop_
_entity.id
_entity.type
_entity.pdbx_description
1 polymer ?
#
loop_
_entity_poly.entity_id
_entity_poly.type
_entity_poly.pdbx_seq_one_letter_code
_entity_poly.pdbx_strand_id
1 'polypeptide(L)'
;MKILRFIVFAMFFWGSGIFLLPLAYDSVLFFVHQHASEAIARVHLRFVPDKEFNIHLKAALEENEIELANIIREIGTEQGIEFEPALISQLDKENGSWQTVSRNSRKVLEGAKTGEITSGYAMAGALGSDLFGISDFRDHANELQAYPDYNSFNVGLSLVGVVGTALTVSAVINGGSSALAGAPLRFSVTTIKGAKKAGKLSKKLEKFVSGHLDNIVDKNAVDELALAFKKIDIDSINKKQADELLELSKKSVNIKALEPLASGVDDLRVISGSSGFLGLSRTLAIADDFNDTARLSKLAKATKNRYAGYITLAPKLAKSITKALRILLEAIATLISALIWLLGVVWYFFSAVRLVFRKT
;
A
#
# COMPACT_ATOMS: atom_id res chain seq x y z
N MET A 1 -2.64 -21.88 -57.12
CA MET A 1 -1.50 -21.81 -56.16
C MET A 1 -1.22 -20.41 -55.57
N LYS A 2 -1.37 -19.30 -56.31
CA LYS A 2 -1.09 -17.94 -55.79
C LYS A 2 -2.09 -17.45 -54.72
N ILE A 3 -3.39 -17.72 -54.89
CA ILE A 3 -4.46 -17.34 -53.94
C ILE A 3 -4.36 -18.11 -52.61
N LEU A 4 -4.05 -19.42 -52.67
CA LEU A 4 -3.86 -20.23 -51.48
C LEU A 4 -2.68 -19.76 -50.62
N ARG A 5 -1.59 -19.30 -51.26
CA ARG A 5 -0.44 -18.69 -50.55
C ARG A 5 -0.80 -17.35 -49.92
N PHE A 6 -1.68 -16.56 -50.53
CA PHE A 6 -2.14 -15.28 -49.98
C PHE A 6 -3.04 -15.48 -48.75
N ILE A 7 -3.97 -16.44 -48.80
CA ILE A 7 -4.88 -16.75 -47.67
C ILE A 7 -4.10 -17.34 -46.48
N VAL A 8 -3.17 -18.28 -46.74
CA VAL A 8 -2.32 -18.86 -45.68
C VAL A 8 -1.45 -17.78 -45.02
N PHE A 9 -0.95 -16.82 -45.79
CA PHE A 9 -0.13 -15.73 -45.24
C PHE A 9 -0.97 -14.69 -44.49
N ALA A 10 -2.18 -14.37 -44.96
CA ALA A 10 -3.10 -13.47 -44.25
C ALA A 10 -3.54 -14.08 -42.90
N MET A 11 -3.78 -15.39 -42.85
CA MET A 11 -4.03 -16.11 -41.59
C MET A 11 -2.80 -16.14 -40.68
N PHE A 12 -1.59 -16.30 -41.25
CA PHE A 12 -0.35 -16.24 -40.45
C PHE A 12 -0.08 -14.83 -39.91
N PHE A 13 -0.38 -13.78 -40.68
CA PHE A 13 -0.21 -12.37 -40.33
C PHE A 13 -1.21 -11.90 -39.26
N TRP A 14 -2.48 -12.32 -39.37
CA TRP A 14 -3.48 -12.11 -38.33
C TRP A 14 -3.19 -12.95 -37.08
N GLY A 15 -2.79 -14.22 -37.26
CA GLY A 15 -2.44 -15.12 -36.17
C GLY A 15 -1.21 -14.65 -35.39
N SER A 16 -0.15 -14.21 -36.07
CA SER A 16 1.06 -13.71 -35.41
C SER A 16 0.82 -12.41 -34.65
N GLY A 17 -0.04 -11.53 -35.16
CA GLY A 17 -0.44 -10.32 -34.44
C GLY A 17 -1.14 -10.65 -33.12
N ILE A 18 -2.06 -11.61 -33.13
CA ILE A 18 -2.82 -12.05 -31.94
C ILE A 18 -1.91 -12.73 -30.90
N PHE A 19 -0.84 -13.42 -31.32
CA PHE A 19 0.09 -14.10 -30.40
C PHE A 19 1.27 -13.24 -29.94
N LEU A 20 1.75 -12.31 -30.77
CA LEU A 20 2.89 -11.45 -30.44
C LEU A 20 2.48 -10.20 -29.66
N LEU A 21 1.25 -9.68 -29.86
CA LEU A 21 0.76 -8.52 -29.10
C LEU A 21 0.72 -8.78 -27.60
N PRO A 22 0.19 -9.92 -27.10
CA PRO A 22 0.22 -10.23 -25.67
C PRO A 22 1.65 -10.39 -25.14
N LEU A 23 2.53 -11.10 -25.87
CA LEU A 23 3.92 -11.30 -25.42
C LEU A 23 4.73 -10.01 -25.41
N ALA A 24 4.58 -9.12 -26.40
CA ALA A 24 5.24 -7.82 -26.43
C ALA A 24 4.66 -6.89 -25.35
N TYR A 25 3.35 -6.93 -25.14
CA TYR A 25 2.66 -6.23 -24.04
C TYR A 25 3.19 -6.69 -22.68
N ASP A 26 3.27 -8.00 -22.45
CA ASP A 26 3.75 -8.60 -21.21
C ASP A 26 5.23 -8.33 -20.99
N SER A 27 6.05 -8.32 -22.04
CA SER A 27 7.49 -8.01 -21.96
C SER A 27 7.76 -6.55 -21.61
N VAL A 28 7.01 -5.63 -22.23
CA VAL A 28 7.07 -4.20 -21.89
C VAL A 28 6.50 -3.98 -20.49
N LEU A 29 5.40 -4.64 -20.11
CA LEU A 29 4.87 -4.58 -18.76
C LEU A 29 5.89 -5.06 -17.74
N PHE A 30 6.55 -6.20 -17.97
CA PHE A 30 7.53 -6.79 -17.06
C PHE A 30 8.74 -5.87 -16.84
N PHE A 31 9.30 -5.31 -17.92
CA PHE A 31 10.45 -4.40 -17.85
C PHE A 31 10.09 -3.06 -17.18
N VAL A 32 8.88 -2.56 -17.42
CA VAL A 32 8.35 -1.36 -16.77
C VAL A 32 8.04 -1.63 -15.29
N HIS A 33 7.48 -2.78 -14.93
CA HIS A 33 6.99 -3.03 -13.57
C HIS A 33 8.10 -3.14 -12.52
N GLN A 34 9.31 -3.59 -12.88
CA GLN A 34 10.41 -3.70 -11.91
C GLN A 34 11.24 -2.42 -11.74
N HIS A 35 11.49 -1.64 -12.80
CA HIS A 35 12.41 -0.49 -12.73
C HIS A 35 11.78 0.86 -13.12
N ALA A 36 10.57 0.90 -13.70
CA ALA A 36 9.99 2.17 -14.11
C ALA A 36 9.55 3.00 -12.91
N SER A 37 9.02 2.42 -11.84
CA SER A 37 8.49 3.20 -10.70
C SER A 37 9.53 4.15 -10.09
N GLU A 38 10.77 3.68 -9.89
CA GLU A 38 11.87 4.51 -9.39
C GLU A 38 12.39 5.48 -10.45
N ALA A 39 12.58 5.03 -11.70
CA ALA A 39 13.04 5.89 -12.80
C ALA A 39 12.05 7.04 -13.06
N ILE A 40 10.76 6.76 -12.99
CA ILE A 40 9.67 7.73 -13.15
C ILE A 40 9.63 8.70 -11.99
N ALA A 41 9.78 8.21 -10.76
CA ALA A 41 9.85 9.09 -9.60
C ALA A 41 11.02 10.07 -9.71
N ARG A 42 12.21 9.59 -10.13
CA ARG A 42 13.37 10.45 -10.41
C ARG A 42 13.14 11.46 -11.53
N VAL A 43 12.57 11.03 -12.66
CA VAL A 43 12.25 11.95 -13.77
C VAL A 43 11.28 13.05 -13.32
N HIS A 44 10.28 12.69 -12.50
CA HIS A 44 9.32 13.66 -12.00
C HIS A 44 9.91 14.68 -11.04
N LEU A 45 10.88 14.29 -10.21
CA LEU A 45 11.55 15.24 -9.33
C LEU A 45 12.30 16.34 -10.09
N ARG A 46 12.74 16.08 -11.33
CA ARG A 46 13.37 17.12 -12.18
C ARG A 46 12.43 18.27 -12.53
N PHE A 47 11.12 18.07 -12.39
CA PHE A 47 10.11 19.10 -12.63
C PHE A 47 9.64 19.78 -11.34
N VAL A 48 10.16 19.37 -10.17
CA VAL A 48 9.91 20.05 -8.90
C VAL A 48 10.83 21.26 -8.82
N PRO A 49 10.30 22.49 -8.68
CA PRO A 49 11.14 23.68 -8.56
C PRO A 49 12.06 23.64 -7.34
N ASP A 50 13.29 24.13 -7.46
CA ASP A 50 14.29 24.16 -6.39
C ASP A 50 13.79 24.78 -5.09
N LYS A 51 12.93 25.79 -5.19
CA LYS A 51 12.31 26.46 -4.04
C LYS A 51 11.43 25.50 -3.21
N GLU A 52 10.78 24.53 -3.84
CA GLU A 52 9.92 23.56 -3.14
C GLU A 52 10.73 22.68 -2.17
N PHE A 53 11.99 22.37 -2.49
CA PHE A 53 12.85 21.61 -1.58
C PHE A 53 13.10 22.36 -0.27
N ASN A 54 13.38 23.66 -0.33
CA ASN A 54 13.56 24.49 0.87
C ASN A 54 12.25 24.64 1.67
N ILE A 55 11.12 24.81 0.97
CA ILE A 55 9.78 24.86 1.60
C ILE A 55 9.50 23.56 2.35
N HIS A 56 9.67 22.41 1.70
CA HIS A 56 9.40 21.11 2.30
C HIS A 56 10.40 20.75 3.41
N LEU A 57 11.68 21.12 3.26
CA LEU A 57 12.67 20.94 4.33
C LEU A 57 12.29 21.74 5.57
N LYS A 58 11.91 23.01 5.40
CA LYS A 58 11.45 23.87 6.49
C LYS A 58 10.20 23.31 7.16
N ALA A 59 9.19 22.90 6.39
CA ALA A 59 7.97 22.30 6.93
C ALA A 59 8.26 21.02 7.72
N ALA A 60 9.16 20.16 7.22
CA ALA A 60 9.56 18.95 7.92
C ALA A 60 10.25 19.25 9.26
N LEU A 61 11.08 20.30 9.33
CA LEU A 61 11.70 20.77 10.57
C LEU A 61 10.67 21.35 11.56
N GLU A 62 9.71 22.14 11.08
CA GLU A 62 8.62 22.71 11.89
C GLU A 62 7.70 21.63 12.47
N GLU A 63 7.41 20.57 11.70
CA GLU A 63 6.63 19.42 12.14
C GLU A 63 7.46 18.40 12.95
N ASN A 64 8.75 18.65 13.20
CA ASN A 64 9.68 17.74 13.89
C ASN A 64 9.77 16.36 13.20
N GLU A 65 9.64 16.34 11.88
CA GLU A 65 9.81 15.19 10.99
C GLU A 65 11.26 15.12 10.49
N ILE A 66 12.20 14.94 11.43
CA ILE A 66 13.65 14.97 11.15
C ILE A 66 14.08 13.92 10.11
N GLU A 67 13.44 12.74 10.11
CA GLU A 67 13.66 11.70 9.10
C GLU A 67 13.30 12.18 7.69
N LEU A 68 12.16 12.88 7.55
CA LEU A 68 11.73 13.45 6.27
C LEU A 68 12.68 14.56 5.82
N ALA A 69 13.09 15.43 6.75
CA ALA A 69 14.05 16.50 6.48
C ALA A 69 15.38 15.95 5.94
N ASN A 70 15.89 14.85 6.53
CA ASN A 70 17.08 14.16 6.05
C ASN A 70 16.88 13.59 4.63
N ILE A 71 15.73 12.95 4.36
CA ILE A 71 15.42 12.41 3.03
C ILE A 71 15.32 13.53 1.98
N ILE A 72 14.67 14.66 2.31
CA ILE A 72 14.56 15.81 1.41
C ILE A 72 15.93 16.40 1.11
N ARG A 73 16.79 16.56 2.13
CA ARG A 73 18.17 17.00 1.98
C ARG A 73 18.94 16.07 1.05
N GLU A 74 18.88 14.76 1.31
CA GLU A 74 19.55 13.74 0.49
C GLU A 74 19.14 13.85 -0.98
N ILE A 75 17.83 13.87 -1.25
CA ILE A 75 17.28 13.97 -2.61
C ILE A 75 17.67 15.29 -3.29
N GLY A 76 17.61 16.42 -2.57
CA GLY A 76 17.96 17.73 -3.14
C GLY A 76 19.45 17.88 -3.40
N THR A 77 20.31 17.38 -2.50
CA THR A 77 21.77 17.41 -2.71
C THR A 77 22.18 16.63 -3.95
N GLU A 78 21.55 15.48 -4.23
CA GLU A 78 21.78 14.72 -5.46
C GLU A 78 21.34 15.45 -6.73
N GLN A 79 20.38 16.37 -6.61
CA GLN A 79 19.89 17.20 -7.71
C GLN A 79 20.66 18.51 -7.85
N GLY A 80 21.67 18.75 -7.00
CA GLY A 80 22.42 20.00 -6.99
C GLY A 80 21.63 21.19 -6.44
N ILE A 81 20.59 20.93 -5.64
CA ILE A 81 19.78 21.98 -5.01
C ILE A 81 20.56 22.61 -3.85
N GLU A 82 20.68 23.93 -3.88
CA GLU A 82 21.21 24.70 -2.76
C GLU A 82 20.14 24.91 -1.68
N PHE A 83 20.48 24.53 -0.45
CA PHE A 83 19.62 24.68 0.72
C PHE A 83 20.03 25.91 1.54
N GLU A 84 19.05 26.55 2.17
CA GLU A 84 19.31 27.66 3.09
C GLU A 84 20.23 27.19 4.26
N PRO A 85 21.37 27.86 4.50
CA PRO A 85 22.33 27.44 5.53
C PRO A 85 21.74 27.32 6.95
N ALA A 86 20.73 28.16 7.25
CA ALA A 86 20.03 28.11 8.53
C ALA A 86 19.25 26.80 8.72
N LEU A 87 18.58 26.30 7.67
CA LEU A 87 17.83 25.04 7.72
C LEU A 87 18.76 23.84 7.91
N ILE A 88 19.91 23.84 7.23
CA ILE A 88 20.92 22.77 7.39
C ILE A 88 21.49 22.77 8.81
N SER A 89 21.84 23.95 9.33
CA SER A 89 22.35 24.08 10.70
C SER A 89 21.34 23.60 11.75
N GLN A 90 20.05 23.88 11.53
CA GLN A 90 18.97 23.39 12.40
C GLN A 90 18.82 21.87 12.30
N LEU A 91 18.82 21.31 11.09
CA LEU A 91 18.73 19.86 10.89
C LEU A 91 19.89 19.10 11.55
N ASP A 92 21.12 19.60 11.41
CA ASP A 92 22.31 18.98 12.01
C ASP A 92 22.24 19.02 13.55
N LYS A 93 21.69 20.09 14.13
CA LYS A 93 21.44 20.17 15.58
C LYS A 93 20.40 19.16 16.05
N GLU A 94 19.32 18.97 15.30
CA GLU A 94 18.23 18.03 15.62
C GLU A 94 18.63 16.55 15.44
N ASN A 95 19.66 16.29 14.62
CA ASN A 95 20.28 14.98 14.44
C ASN A 95 21.21 14.57 15.60
N GLY A 96 21.38 15.41 16.64
CA GLY A 96 22.16 15.07 17.83
C GLY A 96 21.72 13.76 18.49
N SER A 97 22.68 12.92 18.89
CA SER A 97 22.45 11.55 19.37
C SER A 97 21.53 11.50 20.60
N TRP A 98 21.70 12.44 21.55
CA TRP A 98 20.91 12.47 22.78
C TRP A 98 19.47 12.92 22.54
N GLN A 99 19.28 13.93 21.70
CA GLN A 99 17.98 14.46 21.29
C GLN A 99 17.18 13.37 20.57
N THR A 100 17.86 12.61 19.70
CA THR A 100 17.25 11.50 18.96
C THR A 100 16.80 10.38 19.90
N VAL A 101 17.66 9.91 20.81
CA VAL A 101 17.31 8.85 21.77
C VAL A 101 16.15 9.28 22.67
N SER A 102 16.21 10.48 23.26
CA SER A 102 15.16 10.98 24.16
C SER A 102 13.79 11.10 23.46
N ARG A 103 13.76 11.67 22.25
CA ARG A 103 12.55 11.82 21.43
C ARG A 103 11.94 10.48 21.07
N ASN A 104 12.77 9.52 20.64
CA ASN A 104 12.30 8.21 20.20
C ASN A 104 11.70 7.42 21.36
N SER A 105 12.33 7.42 22.53
CA SER A 105 11.80 6.75 23.73
C SER A 105 10.46 7.34 24.18
N ARG A 106 10.30 8.67 24.15
CA ARG A 106 9.02 9.33 24.45
C ARG A 106 7.93 8.91 23.46
N LYS A 107 8.25 8.87 22.18
CA LYS A 107 7.32 8.45 21.11
C LYS A 107 6.87 7.00 21.29
N VAL A 108 7.75 6.08 21.68
CA VAL A 108 7.36 4.69 22.01
C VAL A 108 6.35 4.66 23.16
N LEU A 109 6.66 5.34 24.27
CA LEU A 109 5.77 5.36 25.44
C LEU A 109 4.43 6.04 25.14
N GLU A 110 4.44 7.12 24.38
CA GLU A 110 3.23 7.81 23.95
C GLU A 110 2.37 6.90 23.07
N GLY A 111 2.95 6.28 22.04
CA GLY A 111 2.22 5.33 21.20
C GLY A 111 1.66 4.13 21.98
N ALA A 112 2.43 3.58 22.93
CA ALA A 112 1.96 2.50 23.81
C ALA A 112 0.83 2.95 24.75
N LYS A 113 0.81 4.22 25.17
CA LYS A 113 -0.19 4.76 26.09
C LYS A 113 -1.46 5.24 25.38
N THR A 114 -1.31 5.92 24.25
CA THR A 114 -2.41 6.60 23.55
C THR A 114 -2.95 5.78 22.37
N GLY A 115 -2.17 4.82 21.85
CA GLY A 115 -2.48 4.13 20.59
C GLY A 115 -2.38 5.04 19.36
N GLU A 116 -1.88 6.27 19.50
CA GLU A 116 -1.68 7.18 18.38
C GLU A 116 -0.41 6.83 17.62
N ILE A 117 -0.51 6.80 16.30
CA ILE A 117 0.61 6.43 15.44
C ILE A 117 1.12 7.68 14.73
N THR A 118 1.95 8.45 15.43
CA THR A 118 2.55 9.71 14.95
C THR A 118 3.98 9.53 14.41
N SER A 119 4.61 8.40 14.69
CA SER A 119 5.98 8.06 14.26
C SER A 119 6.17 6.53 14.24
N GLY A 120 7.27 6.03 13.66
CA GLY A 120 7.57 4.59 13.68
C GLY A 120 7.81 4.05 15.09
N TYR A 121 8.34 4.88 15.98
CA TYR A 121 8.51 4.54 17.39
C TYR A 121 7.17 4.47 18.13
N ALA A 122 6.28 5.44 17.88
CA ALA A 122 4.91 5.38 18.41
C ALA A 122 4.13 4.20 17.82
N MET A 123 4.32 3.87 16.55
CA MET A 123 3.79 2.67 15.92
C MET A 123 4.28 1.40 16.62
N ALA A 124 5.57 1.30 16.90
CA ALA A 124 6.13 0.16 17.63
C ALA A 124 5.61 0.07 19.06
N GLY A 125 5.41 1.20 19.73
CA GLY A 125 4.74 1.28 21.03
C GLY A 125 3.30 0.79 20.98
N ALA A 126 2.50 1.32 20.04
CA ALA A 126 1.08 0.98 19.85
C ALA A 126 0.88 -0.47 19.42
N LEU A 127 1.70 -0.97 18.48
CA LEU A 127 1.68 -2.37 18.08
C LEU A 127 2.24 -3.27 19.18
N GLY A 128 3.23 -2.82 19.96
CA GLY A 128 3.76 -3.57 21.08
C GLY A 128 2.74 -3.73 22.20
N SER A 129 2.04 -2.65 22.56
CA SER A 129 0.96 -2.69 23.54
C SER A 129 -0.22 -3.54 23.06
N ASP A 130 -0.58 -3.45 21.77
CA ASP A 130 -1.65 -4.25 21.18
C ASP A 130 -1.25 -5.73 21.07
N LEU A 131 -0.14 -6.06 20.39
CA LEU A 131 0.28 -7.45 20.13
C LEU A 131 0.61 -8.24 21.41
N PHE A 132 1.22 -7.60 22.41
CA PHE A 132 1.57 -8.24 23.69
C PHE A 132 0.53 -8.03 24.80
N GLY A 133 -0.39 -7.07 24.62
CA GLY A 133 -1.52 -6.86 25.50
C GLY A 133 -2.69 -7.76 25.13
N ILE A 134 -2.82 -8.89 25.83
CA ILE A 134 -4.05 -9.69 25.84
C ILE A 134 -5.24 -8.87 26.44
N SER A 135 -4.98 -7.65 26.95
CA SER A 135 -5.92 -6.77 27.63
C SER A 135 -6.91 -6.01 26.71
N ASP A 136 -6.67 -5.86 25.41
CA ASP A 136 -7.56 -5.11 24.48
C ASP A 136 -8.81 -5.92 24.05
N PHE A 137 -8.89 -7.21 24.37
CA PHE A 137 -9.97 -8.09 23.90
C PHE A 137 -11.31 -7.85 24.57
N ARG A 138 -11.29 -7.53 25.87
CA ARG A 138 -12.50 -7.17 26.60
C ARG A 138 -13.00 -5.81 26.15
N ASP A 139 -12.10 -4.90 25.83
CA ASP A 139 -12.45 -3.56 25.36
C ASP A 139 -13.07 -3.60 23.96
N HIS A 140 -12.55 -4.43 23.05
CA HIS A 140 -13.22 -4.68 21.77
C HIS A 140 -14.57 -5.40 21.91
N ALA A 141 -14.69 -6.39 22.80
CA ALA A 141 -15.98 -7.05 23.07
C ALA A 141 -17.03 -6.10 23.69
N ASN A 142 -16.59 -5.10 24.45
CA ASN A 142 -17.43 -4.03 24.97
C ASN A 142 -17.79 -3.01 23.86
N GLU A 143 -16.84 -2.65 22.99
CA GLU A 143 -17.11 -1.81 21.80
C GLU A 143 -18.11 -2.47 20.84
N LEU A 144 -18.09 -3.80 20.69
CA LEU A 144 -19.04 -4.56 19.86
C LEU A 144 -20.47 -4.57 20.45
N GLN A 145 -20.62 -4.54 21.77
CA GLN A 145 -21.92 -4.45 22.46
C GLN A 145 -22.57 -3.06 22.36
N ALA A 146 -21.83 -2.02 21.96
CA ALA A 146 -22.37 -0.69 21.71
C ALA A 146 -23.09 -0.57 20.35
N TYR A 147 -23.15 -1.66 19.58
CA TYR A 147 -23.91 -1.76 18.34
C TYR A 147 -25.43 -1.92 18.64
N PRO A 148 -26.36 -1.31 17.87
CA PRO A 148 -26.19 -0.57 16.61
C PRO A 148 -25.91 0.93 16.76
N ASP A 149 -25.81 1.46 17.97
CA ASP A 149 -25.77 2.91 18.22
C ASP A 149 -24.41 3.58 17.93
N TYR A 150 -23.40 2.79 17.56
CA TYR A 150 -22.01 3.23 17.43
C TYR A 150 -21.50 3.31 15.98
N ASN A 151 -20.47 4.14 15.74
CA ASN A 151 -19.88 4.39 14.42
C ASN A 151 -19.36 3.09 13.77
N SER A 152 -19.93 2.72 12.61
CA SER A 152 -19.57 1.53 11.82
C SER A 152 -18.07 1.38 11.55
N PHE A 153 -17.33 2.49 11.46
CA PHE A 153 -15.88 2.46 11.29
C PHE A 153 -15.17 1.81 12.48
N ASN A 154 -15.55 2.20 13.71
CA ASN A 154 -14.92 1.68 14.92
C ASN A 154 -15.37 0.25 15.16
N VAL A 155 -16.68 -0.02 15.07
CA VAL A 155 -17.25 -1.36 15.28
C VAL A 155 -16.69 -2.35 14.26
N GLY A 156 -16.66 -1.97 12.98
CA GLY A 156 -16.14 -2.82 11.92
C GLY A 156 -14.64 -3.13 12.05
N LEU A 157 -13.81 -2.14 12.40
CA LEU A 157 -12.39 -2.37 12.65
C LEU A 157 -12.15 -3.24 13.89
N SER A 158 -12.92 -3.02 14.96
CA SER A 158 -12.83 -3.84 16.17
C SER A 158 -13.23 -5.29 15.88
N LEU A 159 -14.24 -5.51 15.02
CA LEU A 159 -14.60 -6.85 14.56
C LEU A 159 -13.46 -7.52 13.77
N VAL A 160 -12.80 -6.78 12.86
CA VAL A 160 -11.62 -7.29 12.14
C VAL A 160 -10.48 -7.65 13.10
N GLY A 161 -10.25 -6.83 14.14
CA GLY A 161 -9.24 -7.10 15.17
C GLY A 161 -9.57 -8.36 15.99
N VAL A 162 -10.83 -8.53 16.35
CA VAL A 162 -11.36 -9.72 17.04
C VAL A 162 -11.20 -10.97 16.19
N VAL A 163 -11.52 -10.91 14.89
CA VAL A 163 -11.29 -12.02 13.94
C VAL A 163 -9.81 -12.36 13.83
N GLY A 164 -8.94 -11.35 13.71
CA GLY A 164 -7.48 -11.54 13.76
C GLY A 164 -7.05 -12.28 15.02
N THR A 165 -7.67 -11.98 16.15
CA THR A 165 -7.33 -12.63 17.42
C THR A 165 -7.81 -14.05 17.49
N ALA A 166 -9.05 -14.33 17.09
CA ALA A 166 -9.57 -15.69 17.01
C ALA A 166 -8.67 -16.58 16.13
N LEU A 167 -8.12 -16.03 15.04
CA LEU A 167 -7.14 -16.70 14.19
C LEU A 167 -5.84 -17.01 14.93
N THR A 168 -5.27 -16.04 15.65
CA THR A 168 -4.04 -16.25 16.45
C THR A 168 -4.26 -17.28 17.55
N VAL A 169 -5.33 -17.16 18.32
CA VAL A 169 -5.68 -18.06 19.42
C VAL A 169 -5.90 -19.48 18.91
N SER A 170 -6.68 -19.65 17.83
CA SER A 170 -6.90 -20.95 17.20
C SER A 170 -5.60 -21.56 16.68
N ALA A 171 -4.72 -20.76 16.05
CA ALA A 171 -3.43 -21.25 15.55
C ALA A 171 -2.52 -21.77 16.69
N VAL A 172 -2.43 -21.03 17.80
CA VAL A 172 -1.60 -21.42 18.96
C VAL A 172 -2.13 -22.70 19.61
N ILE A 173 -3.44 -22.79 19.85
CA ILE A 173 -4.05 -23.94 20.55
C ILE A 173 -4.06 -25.20 19.68
N ASN A 174 -4.20 -25.05 18.36
CA ASN A 174 -4.16 -26.19 17.44
C ASN A 174 -2.74 -26.72 17.16
N GLY A 175 -1.72 -26.27 17.91
CA GLY A 175 -0.34 -26.72 17.74
C GLY A 175 0.32 -26.19 16.46
N GLY A 176 -0.28 -25.17 15.84
CA GLY A 176 0.33 -24.44 14.73
C GLY A 176 1.46 -23.55 15.24
N SER A 177 2.56 -23.48 14.49
CA SER A 177 3.77 -22.75 14.88
C SER A 177 3.67 -21.22 14.73
N SER A 178 2.50 -20.66 14.39
CA SER A 178 2.37 -19.23 14.10
C SER A 178 1.44 -18.52 15.10
N ALA A 179 2.02 -18.03 16.20
CA ALA A 179 1.41 -17.01 17.07
C ALA A 179 1.15 -15.67 16.35
N LEU A 180 1.41 -15.60 15.05
CA LEU A 180 1.26 -14.43 14.19
C LEU A 180 0.19 -14.61 13.11
N ALA A 181 -0.63 -15.66 13.17
CA ALA A 181 -1.66 -15.92 12.16
C ALA A 181 -2.62 -14.73 11.95
N GLY A 182 -2.98 -14.02 13.02
CA GLY A 182 -3.79 -12.80 12.97
C GLY A 182 -3.02 -11.49 12.83
N ALA A 183 -1.68 -11.53 12.84
CA ALA A 183 -0.85 -10.33 12.90
C ALA A 183 -1.10 -9.35 11.73
N PRO A 184 -1.33 -9.79 10.48
CA PRO A 184 -1.65 -8.87 9.39
C PRO A 184 -2.93 -8.06 9.64
N LEU A 185 -4.01 -8.73 10.09
CA LEU A 185 -5.28 -8.07 10.38
C LEU A 185 -5.13 -7.08 11.54
N ARG A 186 -4.45 -7.48 12.63
CA ARG A 186 -4.18 -6.59 13.77
C ARG A 186 -3.33 -5.38 13.38
N PHE A 187 -2.26 -5.61 12.61
CA PHE A 187 -1.44 -4.54 12.05
C PHE A 187 -2.30 -3.54 11.29
N SER A 188 -3.22 -4.01 10.44
CA SER A 188 -4.10 -3.12 9.67
C SER A 188 -5.04 -2.30 10.53
N VAL A 189 -5.69 -2.94 11.52
CA VAL A 189 -6.64 -2.28 12.42
C VAL A 189 -5.93 -1.20 13.22
N THR A 190 -4.81 -1.55 13.85
CA THR A 190 -4.03 -0.64 14.68
C THR A 190 -3.44 0.49 13.84
N THR A 191 -2.93 0.19 12.65
CA THR A 191 -2.42 1.19 11.71
C THR A 191 -3.51 2.18 11.29
N ILE A 192 -4.68 1.69 10.87
CA ILE A 192 -5.77 2.54 10.37
C ILE A 192 -6.41 3.35 11.52
N LYS A 193 -6.69 2.73 12.67
CA LYS A 193 -7.25 3.39 13.86
C LYS A 193 -6.27 4.45 14.40
N GLY A 194 -4.99 4.09 14.52
CA GLY A 194 -3.94 4.98 14.97
C GLY A 194 -3.68 6.16 14.02
N ALA A 195 -3.67 5.93 12.71
CA ALA A 195 -3.54 6.99 11.72
C ALA A 195 -4.75 7.94 11.70
N LYS A 196 -5.97 7.40 11.87
CA LYS A 196 -7.19 8.22 12.00
C LYS A 196 -7.12 9.10 13.25
N LYS A 197 -6.72 8.53 14.40
CA LYS A 197 -6.60 9.26 15.66
C LYS A 197 -5.55 10.38 15.57
N ALA A 198 -4.43 10.11 14.88
CA ALA A 198 -3.40 11.10 14.60
C ALA A 198 -3.77 12.12 13.50
N GLY A 199 -4.96 12.03 12.89
CA GLY A 199 -5.38 12.90 11.78
C GLY A 199 -4.58 12.70 10.48
N LYS A 200 -3.84 11.59 10.35
CA LYS A 200 -2.99 11.25 9.19
C LYS A 200 -3.68 10.29 8.21
N LEU A 201 -4.96 9.95 8.43
CA LEU A 201 -5.78 9.18 7.49
C LEU A 201 -6.54 10.12 6.55
N SER A 202 -6.42 9.93 5.24
CA SER A 202 -7.16 10.71 4.25
C SER A 202 -8.66 10.55 4.44
N LYS A 203 -9.44 11.62 4.24
CA LYS A 203 -10.90 11.57 4.37
C LYS A 203 -11.57 10.64 3.36
N LYS A 204 -10.96 10.47 2.18
CA LYS A 204 -11.45 9.55 1.15
C LYS A 204 -11.20 8.11 1.54
N LEU A 205 -10.01 7.78 2.04
CA LEU A 205 -9.69 6.44 2.53
C LEU A 205 -10.52 6.10 3.77
N GLU A 206 -10.72 7.05 4.69
CA GLU A 206 -11.63 6.89 5.83
C GLU A 206 -13.04 6.50 5.34
N LYS A 207 -13.59 7.26 4.39
CA LYS A 207 -14.92 6.98 3.82
C LYS A 207 -14.97 5.65 3.05
N PHE A 208 -13.91 5.32 2.30
CA PHE A 208 -13.79 4.07 1.58
C PHE A 208 -13.81 2.88 2.54
N VAL A 209 -13.00 2.93 3.61
CA VAL A 209 -12.95 1.89 4.65
C VAL A 209 -14.30 1.79 5.36
N SER A 210 -14.90 2.91 5.79
CA SER A 210 -16.24 2.93 6.39
C SER A 210 -17.29 2.22 5.51
N GLY A 211 -17.35 2.57 4.22
CA GLY A 211 -18.32 1.98 3.30
C GLY A 211 -18.12 0.49 3.03
N HIS A 212 -16.89 -0.02 3.16
CA HIS A 212 -16.64 -1.46 3.09
C HIS A 212 -16.99 -2.17 4.39
N LEU A 213 -16.71 -1.55 5.55
CA LEU A 213 -17.03 -2.09 6.87
C LEU A 213 -18.54 -2.29 7.08
N ASP A 214 -19.39 -1.41 6.55
CA ASP A 214 -20.85 -1.57 6.60
C ASP A 214 -21.34 -2.87 5.93
N ASN A 215 -20.60 -3.38 4.95
CA ASN A 215 -20.94 -4.59 4.19
C ASN A 215 -20.24 -5.86 4.71
N ILE A 216 -19.35 -5.69 5.70
CA ILE A 216 -18.54 -6.76 6.29
C ILE A 216 -19.26 -7.38 7.48
N VAL A 217 -20.06 -6.61 8.21
CA VAL A 217 -20.60 -6.99 9.52
C VAL A 217 -21.95 -7.71 9.39
N ASP A 218 -22.02 -8.98 9.82
CA ASP A 218 -23.29 -9.64 10.10
C ASP A 218 -23.72 -9.33 11.54
N LYS A 219 -24.73 -8.47 11.67
CA LYS A 219 -25.21 -7.91 12.93
C LYS A 219 -25.57 -8.98 13.97
N ASN A 220 -26.23 -10.05 13.55
CA ASN A 220 -26.72 -11.07 14.48
C ASN A 220 -25.57 -11.93 15.00
N ALA A 221 -24.61 -12.24 14.13
CA ALA A 221 -23.45 -13.04 14.50
C ALA A 221 -22.41 -12.25 15.33
N VAL A 222 -22.40 -10.92 15.28
CA VAL A 222 -21.57 -10.07 16.15
C VAL A 222 -21.99 -10.18 17.62
N ASP A 223 -23.30 -10.18 17.91
CA ASP A 223 -23.79 -10.28 19.29
C ASP A 223 -23.43 -11.65 19.90
N GLU A 224 -23.60 -12.73 19.13
CA GLU A 224 -23.19 -14.07 19.54
C GLU A 224 -21.69 -14.15 19.80
N LEU A 225 -20.88 -13.54 18.93
CA LEU A 225 -19.42 -13.49 19.08
C LEU A 225 -19.02 -12.73 20.34
N ALA A 226 -19.57 -11.54 20.56
CA ALA A 226 -19.28 -10.71 21.73
C ALA A 226 -19.66 -11.44 23.04
N LEU A 227 -20.80 -12.12 23.06
CA LEU A 227 -21.25 -12.94 24.20
C LEU A 227 -20.35 -14.16 24.44
N ALA A 228 -19.90 -14.84 23.38
CA ALA A 228 -18.97 -15.95 23.48
C ALA A 228 -17.63 -15.51 24.08
N PHE A 229 -17.09 -14.37 23.62
CA PHE A 229 -15.86 -13.80 24.17
C PHE A 229 -15.98 -13.42 25.65
N LYS A 230 -17.11 -12.84 26.08
CA LYS A 230 -17.33 -12.46 27.48
C LYS A 230 -17.33 -13.66 28.44
N LYS A 231 -17.70 -14.84 27.94
CA LYS A 231 -17.78 -16.09 28.73
C LYS A 231 -16.46 -16.86 28.78
N ILE A 232 -15.51 -16.53 27.91
CA ILE A 232 -14.24 -17.24 27.82
C ILE A 232 -13.20 -16.57 28.71
N ASP A 233 -12.59 -17.39 29.55
CA ASP A 233 -11.34 -17.04 30.20
C ASP A 233 -10.18 -17.35 29.24
N ILE A 234 -9.50 -16.31 28.77
CA ILE A 234 -8.44 -16.41 27.76
C ILE A 234 -7.24 -17.19 28.32
N ASP A 235 -7.03 -17.17 29.64
CA ASP A 235 -5.91 -17.87 30.29
C ASP A 235 -6.14 -19.39 30.39
N SER A 236 -7.40 -19.84 30.22
CA SER A 236 -7.79 -21.25 30.33
C SER A 236 -8.54 -21.78 29.09
N ILE A 237 -8.38 -21.12 27.95
CA ILE A 237 -9.08 -21.48 26.73
C ILE A 237 -8.66 -22.86 26.22
N ASN A 238 -9.65 -23.70 25.92
CA ASN A 238 -9.43 -25.02 25.30
C ASN A 238 -9.71 -25.00 23.80
N LYS A 239 -9.32 -26.09 23.12
CA LYS A 239 -9.50 -26.25 21.67
C LYS A 239 -10.95 -26.04 21.19
N LYS A 240 -11.94 -26.57 21.92
CA LYS A 240 -13.35 -26.46 21.54
C LYS A 240 -13.82 -25.00 21.57
N GLN A 241 -13.42 -24.25 22.59
CA GLN A 241 -13.74 -22.81 22.71
C GLN A 241 -13.02 -21.98 21.64
N ALA A 242 -11.78 -22.32 21.31
CA ALA A 242 -11.03 -21.66 20.25
C ALA A 242 -11.65 -21.89 18.86
N ASP A 243 -12.09 -23.11 18.59
CA ASP A 243 -12.78 -23.46 17.34
C ASP A 243 -14.16 -22.79 17.26
N GLU A 244 -14.90 -22.71 18.37
CA GLU A 244 -16.18 -22.00 18.45
C GLU A 244 -16.02 -20.49 18.20
N LEU A 245 -15.02 -19.85 18.81
CA LEU A 245 -14.70 -18.44 18.56
C LEU A 245 -14.33 -18.18 17.11
N LEU A 246 -13.54 -19.07 16.50
CA LEU A 246 -13.16 -18.95 15.10
C LEU A 246 -14.39 -19.07 14.19
N GLU A 247 -15.29 -20.02 14.45
CA GLU A 247 -16.52 -20.20 13.68
C GLU A 247 -17.47 -19.00 13.83
N LEU A 248 -17.68 -18.49 15.04
CA LEU A 248 -18.48 -17.28 15.26
C LEU A 248 -17.84 -16.05 14.59
N SER A 249 -16.50 -15.95 14.61
CA SER A 249 -15.77 -14.88 13.91
C SER A 249 -16.00 -14.93 12.41
N LYS A 250 -15.92 -16.13 11.80
CA LYS A 250 -16.20 -16.31 10.37
C LYS A 250 -17.66 -16.01 10.01
N LYS A 251 -18.61 -16.25 10.92
CA LYS A 251 -20.03 -15.93 10.72
C LYS A 251 -20.31 -14.44 10.86
N SER A 252 -19.64 -13.78 11.80
CA SER A 252 -19.79 -12.34 12.06
C SER A 252 -19.27 -11.47 10.92
N VAL A 253 -18.44 -12.04 10.04
CA VAL A 253 -17.83 -11.32 8.95
C VAL A 253 -18.09 -11.97 7.59
N ASN A 254 -18.56 -11.17 6.63
CA ASN A 254 -18.53 -11.55 5.23
C ASN A 254 -17.09 -11.59 4.72
N ILE A 255 -16.50 -12.78 4.66
CA ILE A 255 -15.11 -13.02 4.23
C ILE A 255 -14.85 -12.48 2.81
N LYS A 256 -15.83 -12.51 1.91
CA LYS A 256 -15.68 -11.94 0.57
C LYS A 256 -15.59 -10.42 0.61
N ALA A 257 -16.30 -9.78 1.52
CA ALA A 257 -16.21 -8.34 1.73
C ALA A 257 -14.92 -7.91 2.44
N LEU A 258 -14.21 -8.84 3.11
CA LEU A 258 -12.88 -8.60 3.67
C LEU A 258 -11.76 -8.62 2.63
N GLU A 259 -11.94 -9.28 1.49
CA GLU A 259 -10.88 -9.48 0.49
C GLU A 259 -10.23 -8.15 0.05
N PRO A 260 -10.98 -7.07 -0.26
CA PRO A 260 -10.38 -5.77 -0.60
C PRO A 260 -9.61 -5.13 0.56
N LEU A 261 -10.04 -5.34 1.81
CA LEU A 261 -9.31 -4.87 2.98
C LEU A 261 -8.01 -5.66 3.13
N ALA A 262 -8.10 -7.00 3.04
CA ALA A 262 -6.97 -7.91 3.19
C ALA A 262 -5.87 -7.66 2.15
N SER A 263 -6.23 -7.41 0.88
CA SER A 263 -5.24 -7.00 -0.13
C SER A 263 -4.60 -5.65 0.21
N GLY A 264 -5.38 -4.69 0.69
CA GLY A 264 -4.88 -3.40 1.15
C GLY A 264 -3.91 -3.52 2.32
N VAL A 265 -4.16 -4.44 3.26
CA VAL A 265 -3.28 -4.74 4.39
C VAL A 265 -1.90 -5.15 3.93
N ASP A 266 -1.82 -6.08 2.97
CA ASP A 266 -0.53 -6.56 2.48
C ASP A 266 0.28 -5.45 1.80
N ASP A 267 -0.40 -4.56 1.07
CA ASP A 267 0.23 -3.38 0.49
C ASP A 267 0.76 -2.41 1.53
N LEU A 268 -0.02 -2.12 2.59
CA LEU A 268 0.42 -1.29 3.70
C LEU A 268 1.62 -1.91 4.43
N ARG A 269 1.64 -3.23 4.61
CA ARG A 269 2.76 -3.96 5.20
C ARG A 269 4.01 -3.88 4.32
N VAL A 270 3.85 -4.03 3.01
CA VAL A 270 4.93 -3.86 2.03
C VAL A 270 5.50 -2.44 2.11
N ILE A 271 4.65 -1.41 2.16
CA ILE A 271 5.09 -0.02 2.28
C ILE A 271 5.85 0.19 3.59
N SER A 272 5.29 -0.27 4.70
CA SER A 272 5.94 -0.18 6.01
C SER A 272 7.30 -0.87 6.03
N GLY A 273 7.40 -2.07 5.44
CA GLY A 273 8.66 -2.81 5.37
C GLY A 273 9.69 -2.22 4.41
N SER A 274 9.25 -1.53 3.35
CA SER A 274 10.14 -0.97 2.32
C SER A 274 10.58 0.47 2.61
N SER A 275 9.74 1.25 3.29
CA SER A 275 9.90 2.70 3.45
C SER A 275 9.72 3.20 4.88
N GLY A 276 9.54 2.29 5.84
CA GLY A 276 9.29 2.63 7.23
C GLY A 276 7.93 3.29 7.46
N PHE A 277 7.77 3.82 8.67
CA PHE A 277 6.53 4.47 9.09
C PHE A 277 6.25 5.75 8.30
N LEU A 278 7.29 6.55 8.01
CA LEU A 278 7.09 7.83 7.34
C LEU A 278 6.43 7.64 5.96
N GLY A 279 6.90 6.64 5.20
CA GLY A 279 6.27 6.24 3.94
C GLY A 279 4.84 5.73 4.12
N LEU A 280 4.59 4.90 5.13
CA LEU A 280 3.25 4.40 5.45
C LEU A 280 2.28 5.55 5.79
N SER A 281 2.68 6.44 6.69
CA SER A 281 1.90 7.61 7.12
C SER A 281 1.54 8.51 5.94
N ARG A 282 2.52 8.83 5.10
CA ARG A 282 2.29 9.64 3.89
C ARG A 282 1.37 8.94 2.90
N THR A 283 1.47 7.60 2.77
CA THR A 283 0.54 6.80 1.95
C THR A 283 -0.90 6.92 2.48
N LEU A 284 -1.11 6.71 3.77
CA LEU A 284 -2.43 6.80 4.40
C LEU A 284 -3.04 8.20 4.29
N ALA A 285 -2.20 9.24 4.29
CA ALA A 285 -2.62 10.63 4.13
C ALA A 285 -3.08 10.97 2.70
N ILE A 286 -2.54 10.30 1.67
CA ILE A 286 -2.81 10.64 0.26
C ILE A 286 -3.69 9.64 -0.48
N ALA A 287 -3.72 8.37 -0.08
CA ALA A 287 -4.46 7.32 -0.77
C ALA A 287 -5.97 7.59 -0.68
N ASP A 288 -6.70 7.35 -1.76
CA ASP A 288 -8.15 7.50 -1.77
C ASP A 288 -8.85 6.16 -1.45
N ASP A 289 -8.21 5.03 -1.79
CA ASP A 289 -8.66 3.65 -1.56
C ASP A 289 -7.48 2.65 -1.48
N PHE A 290 -7.76 1.34 -1.36
CA PHE A 290 -6.71 0.30 -1.34
C PHE A 290 -6.13 -0.07 -2.72
N ASN A 291 -6.75 0.35 -3.82
CA ASN A 291 -6.09 0.22 -5.13
C ASN A 291 -4.93 1.22 -5.25
N ASP A 292 -5.08 2.40 -4.64
CA ASP A 292 -3.99 3.36 -4.52
C ASP A 292 -2.86 2.82 -3.65
N THR A 293 -3.14 2.12 -2.55
CA THR A 293 -2.09 1.49 -1.74
C THR A 293 -1.30 0.43 -2.51
N ALA A 294 -1.96 -0.35 -3.37
CA ALA A 294 -1.30 -1.32 -4.26
C ALA A 294 -0.32 -0.69 -5.25
N ARG A 295 -0.63 0.51 -5.72
CA ARG A 295 0.25 1.26 -6.62
C ARG A 295 1.41 1.88 -5.86
N LEU A 296 1.10 2.47 -4.72
CA LEU A 296 2.06 3.09 -3.83
C LEU A 296 3.02 2.06 -3.21
N SER A 297 2.59 0.81 -3.00
CA SER A 297 3.44 -0.28 -2.52
C SER A 297 4.52 -0.68 -3.52
N LYS A 298 4.21 -0.66 -4.81
CA LYS A 298 5.19 -0.85 -5.89
C LYS A 298 6.21 0.28 -5.92
N LEU A 299 5.76 1.52 -5.75
CA LEU A 299 6.65 2.68 -5.69
C LEU A 299 7.55 2.61 -4.44
N ALA A 300 7.00 2.30 -3.28
CA ALA A 300 7.73 2.15 -2.03
C ALA A 300 8.80 1.05 -2.12
N LYS A 301 8.51 -0.10 -2.74
CA LYS A 301 9.50 -1.15 -3.01
C LYS A 301 10.66 -0.66 -3.87
N ALA A 302 10.36 0.16 -4.88
CA ALA A 302 11.35 0.64 -5.84
C ALA A 302 12.24 1.75 -5.25
N THR A 303 11.65 2.70 -4.50
CA THR A 303 12.38 3.87 -3.95
C THR A 303 12.84 3.69 -2.51
N LYS A 304 12.38 2.64 -1.81
CA LYS A 304 12.72 2.30 -0.42
C LYS A 304 12.58 3.49 0.53
N ASN A 305 13.61 3.79 1.32
CA ASN A 305 13.64 4.87 2.32
C ASN A 305 13.36 6.27 1.71
N ARG A 306 13.61 6.47 0.41
CA ARG A 306 13.36 7.76 -0.26
C ARG A 306 11.90 7.98 -0.64
N TYR A 307 11.09 6.93 -0.56
CA TYR A 307 9.68 6.95 -0.94
C TYR A 307 8.90 8.12 -0.33
N ALA A 308 9.07 8.36 0.97
CA ALA A 308 8.40 9.46 1.66
C ALA A 308 8.77 10.83 1.09
N GLY A 309 10.04 11.04 0.74
CA GLY A 309 10.50 12.26 0.08
C GLY A 309 9.89 12.43 -1.31
N TYR A 310 9.86 11.37 -2.13
CA TYR A 310 9.27 11.40 -3.46
C TYR A 310 7.80 11.81 -3.43
N ILE A 311 6.98 11.20 -2.57
CA ILE A 311 5.55 11.53 -2.51
C ILE A 311 5.27 12.86 -1.81
N THR A 312 6.19 13.36 -0.97
CA THR A 312 6.06 14.67 -0.32
C THR A 312 6.39 15.81 -1.28
N LEU A 313 7.49 15.69 -2.04
CA LEU A 313 7.92 16.69 -3.00
C LEU A 313 7.05 16.69 -4.27
N ALA A 314 6.45 15.54 -4.59
CA ALA A 314 5.70 15.35 -5.82
C ALA A 314 4.32 14.68 -5.59
N PRO A 315 3.43 15.22 -4.73
CA PRO A 315 2.20 14.53 -4.30
C PRO A 315 1.17 14.38 -5.43
N LYS A 316 1.04 15.38 -6.29
CA LYS A 316 0.17 15.31 -7.49
C LYS A 316 0.73 14.32 -8.52
N LEU A 317 2.05 14.22 -8.59
CA LEU A 317 2.73 13.32 -9.51
C LEU A 317 2.64 11.88 -8.99
N ALA A 318 2.70 11.64 -7.68
CA ALA A 318 2.42 10.34 -7.05
C ALA A 318 1.06 9.76 -7.46
N LYS A 319 0.01 10.59 -7.55
CA LYS A 319 -1.31 10.19 -8.08
C LYS A 319 -1.32 10.01 -9.61
N SER A 320 -0.53 10.80 -10.34
CA SER A 320 -0.42 10.76 -11.82
C SER A 320 0.42 9.58 -12.35
N ILE A 321 1.40 9.09 -11.57
CA ILE A 321 2.37 8.03 -11.91
C ILE A 321 1.68 6.77 -12.47
N THR A 322 0.43 6.49 -12.12
CA THR A 322 -0.24 5.24 -12.51
C THR A 322 -1.22 5.41 -13.67
N LYS A 323 -1.87 6.57 -13.80
CA LYS A 323 -2.87 6.82 -14.84
C LYS A 323 -2.23 7.39 -16.11
N ALA A 324 -1.37 8.39 -15.98
CA ALA A 324 -0.70 9.02 -17.12
C ALA A 324 0.33 8.09 -17.76
N LEU A 325 1.05 7.30 -16.95
CA LEU A 325 2.04 6.35 -17.46
C LEU A 325 1.40 5.15 -18.14
N ARG A 326 0.31 4.60 -17.59
CA ARG A 326 -0.42 3.52 -18.26
C ARG A 326 -0.89 3.99 -19.64
N ILE A 327 -1.44 5.20 -19.73
CA ILE A 327 -1.86 5.81 -20.99
C ILE A 327 -0.66 6.05 -21.92
N LEU A 328 0.48 6.52 -21.40
CA LEU A 328 1.70 6.74 -22.19
C LEU A 328 2.28 5.43 -22.74
N LEU A 329 2.31 4.38 -21.93
CA LEU A 329 2.82 3.07 -22.33
C LEU A 329 1.85 2.35 -23.26
N GLU A 330 0.55 2.47 -23.05
CA GLU A 330 -0.47 2.05 -24.02
C GLU A 330 -0.30 2.81 -25.35
N ALA A 331 0.01 4.11 -25.30
CA ALA A 331 0.30 4.92 -26.49
C ALA A 331 1.61 4.49 -27.19
N ILE A 332 2.69 4.23 -26.45
CA ILE A 332 3.96 3.77 -27.01
C ILE A 332 3.82 2.36 -27.59
N ALA A 333 3.15 1.44 -26.90
CA ALA A 333 2.91 0.09 -27.36
C ALA A 333 2.05 0.07 -28.63
N THR A 334 1.02 0.93 -28.70
CA THR A 334 0.20 1.10 -29.91
C THR A 334 1.00 1.72 -31.06
N LEU A 335 1.87 2.70 -30.81
CA LEU A 335 2.77 3.28 -31.81
C LEU A 335 3.79 2.27 -32.36
N ILE A 336 4.44 1.50 -31.48
CA ILE A 336 5.38 0.44 -31.89
C ILE A 336 4.65 -0.63 -32.71
N SER A 337 3.46 -1.04 -32.27
CA SER A 337 2.62 -2.00 -33.01
C SER A 337 2.24 -1.46 -34.40
N ALA A 338 1.88 -0.18 -34.49
CA ALA A 338 1.60 0.47 -35.77
C ALA A 338 2.84 0.54 -36.69
N LEU A 339 4.02 0.79 -36.12
CA LEU A 339 5.27 0.91 -36.88
C LEU A 339 5.75 -0.46 -37.40
N ILE A 340 5.66 -1.51 -36.57
CA ILE A 340 5.91 -2.90 -36.98
C ILE A 340 4.94 -3.32 -38.10
N TRP A 341 3.66 -2.94 -37.97
CA TRP A 341 2.66 -3.21 -39.00
C TRP A 341 3.00 -2.51 -40.33
N LEU A 342 3.37 -1.23 -40.30
CA LEU A 342 3.77 -0.48 -41.50
C LEU A 342 5.00 -1.07 -42.19
N LEU A 343 6.02 -1.48 -41.42
CA LEU A 343 7.19 -2.16 -41.98
C LEU A 343 6.81 -3.48 -42.65
N GLY A 344 5.87 -4.24 -42.05
CA GLY A 344 5.31 -5.45 -42.66
C GLY A 344 4.62 -5.18 -44.00
N VAL A 345 3.86 -4.10 -44.10
CA VAL A 345 3.19 -3.66 -45.33
C VAL A 345 4.20 -3.28 -46.42
N VAL A 346 5.22 -2.48 -46.08
CA VAL A 346 6.27 -2.07 -47.02
C VAL A 346 7.05 -3.27 -47.55
N TRP A 347 7.44 -4.18 -46.66
CA TRP A 347 8.14 -5.41 -47.04
C TRP A 347 7.29 -6.31 -47.94
N TYR A 348 5.99 -6.41 -47.65
CA TYR A 348 5.04 -7.14 -48.49
C TYR A 348 4.97 -6.55 -49.89
N PHE A 349 4.80 -5.23 -50.00
CA PHE A 349 4.74 -4.53 -51.27
C PHE A 349 6.02 -4.75 -52.09
N PHE A 350 7.18 -4.59 -51.46
CA PHE A 350 8.48 -4.85 -52.10
C PHE A 350 8.61 -6.29 -52.59
N SER A 351 8.18 -7.26 -51.78
CA SER A 351 8.19 -8.69 -52.14
C SER A 351 7.24 -9.02 -53.29
N ALA A 352 6.06 -8.41 -53.32
CA ALA A 352 5.08 -8.56 -54.38
C ALA A 352 5.60 -7.98 -55.71
N VAL A 353 6.16 -6.77 -55.67
CA VAL A 353 6.80 -6.11 -56.84
C VAL A 353 7.94 -6.98 -57.38
N ARG A 354 8.84 -7.46 -56.52
CA ARG A 354 9.95 -8.34 -56.91
C ARG A 354 9.48 -9.63 -57.58
N LEU A 355 8.35 -10.18 -57.15
CA LEU A 355 7.76 -11.40 -57.75
C LEU A 355 7.13 -11.15 -59.12
N VAL A 356 6.63 -9.94 -59.38
CA VAL A 356 6.10 -9.55 -60.70
C VAL A 356 7.24 -9.35 -61.69
N PHE A 357 8.30 -8.62 -61.30
CA PHE A 357 9.47 -8.35 -62.15
C PHE A 357 10.37 -9.56 -62.41
N ARG A 358 10.25 -10.65 -61.65
CA ARG A 358 11.00 -11.90 -61.88
C ARG A 358 10.31 -12.84 -62.89
N LYS A 359 9.13 -12.47 -63.40
CA LYS A 359 8.34 -13.26 -64.36
C LYS A 359 8.23 -12.64 -65.76
N THR A 360 8.61 -11.38 -65.91
CA THR A 360 9.07 -10.78 -67.16
C THR A 360 10.56 -11.02 -67.29
#